data_AF-A0A7S3LMP8-F1
#
_entry.id   AF-A0A7S3LMP8-F1
#
_cell.length_a   1.000
_cell.length_b   1.000
_cell.length_c   1.000
_cell.angle_alpha   90.00
_cell.angle_beta   90.00
_cell.angle_gamma   90.00
#
_symmetry.space_group_name_H-M   'P 1'
#
loop_
_entity.id
_entity.type
_entity.pdbx_description
1 polymer ?
#
loop_
_entity_poly.entity_id
_entity_poly.type
_entity_poly.pdbx_seq_one_letter_code
_entity_poly.pdbx_strand_id
1 'polypeptide(L)'
;MSILYMRVCPEIGGDTMWTNLEAAYDALSEPMKAMCESLTALHDADPHGSEGHNIMAVHPVVRVHPITGRKALYVSEHFTRRIVELTHEESKVLLDFLCRWVQRPVFTVRYRWTQNTVAFWDNATTSHYVLNDFDQDRLIQRVTVQGDLPQPARPLPQYKPSIYQRLGSFGSDEWERNYCADGRHDRQLAQYLREHGDYQMPKL
;
A
#
# COMPACT_ATOMS: atom_id res chain seq x y z
N MET A 1 5.27 15.01 1.57
CA MET A 1 6.41 15.05 2.52
C MET A 1 5.87 15.18 3.94
N SER A 2 6.53 14.61 4.94
CA SER A 2 6.24 14.86 6.35
C SER A 2 7.47 15.43 7.06
N ILE A 3 7.24 16.28 8.05
CA ILE A 3 8.24 16.88 8.93
C ILE A 3 7.84 16.55 10.36
N LEU A 4 8.75 15.99 11.15
CA LEU A 4 8.56 15.62 12.53
C LEU A 4 9.60 16.33 13.40
N TYR A 5 9.12 17.02 14.42
CA TYR A 5 9.92 17.62 15.49
C TYR A 5 9.75 16.85 16.79
N MET A 6 10.86 16.34 17.34
CA MET A 6 10.88 15.57 18.57
C MET A 6 10.93 16.51 19.78
N ARG A 7 9.79 16.68 20.49
CA ARG A 7 9.71 17.56 21.66
C ARG A 7 10.22 16.91 22.94
N VAL A 8 9.85 15.65 23.15
CA VAL A 8 10.25 14.82 24.28
C VAL A 8 10.52 13.43 23.71
N CYS A 9 11.73 12.92 23.92
CA CYS A 9 12.08 11.55 23.55
C CYS A 9 12.38 10.71 24.80
N PRO A 10 12.02 9.42 24.80
CA PRO A 10 12.47 8.48 25.81
C PRO A 10 14.01 8.42 25.90
N GLU A 11 14.53 8.12 27.08
CA GLU A 11 15.96 7.84 27.26
C GLU A 11 16.38 6.55 26.53
N ILE A 12 15.49 5.55 26.47
CA ILE A 12 15.71 4.28 25.78
C ILE A 12 14.49 3.95 24.93
N GLY A 13 14.72 3.45 23.70
CA GLY A 13 13.66 3.07 22.77
C GLY A 13 12.98 4.27 22.08
N GLY A 14 11.88 3.99 21.40
CA GLY A 14 11.06 5.00 20.70
C GLY A 14 11.65 5.48 19.38
N ASP A 15 12.63 4.73 18.88
CA ASP A 15 13.31 4.95 17.60
C ASP A 15 12.30 4.90 16.44
N THR A 16 12.68 5.54 15.34
CA THR A 16 11.89 5.47 14.11
C THR A 16 12.72 4.84 13.01
N MET A 17 12.08 3.92 12.28
CA MET A 17 12.64 3.24 11.14
C MET A 17 11.98 3.76 9.88
N TRP A 18 12.77 4.05 8.86
CA TRP A 18 12.28 4.41 7.52
C TRP A 18 12.84 3.45 6.49
N THR A 19 11.97 3.00 5.60
CA THR A 19 12.27 2.06 4.54
C THR A 19 12.24 2.76 3.20
N ASN A 20 13.32 2.64 2.42
CA ASN A 20 13.40 3.13 1.05
C ASN A 20 12.67 2.17 0.09
N LEU A 21 11.48 2.57 -0.36
CA LEU A 21 10.63 1.75 -1.22
C LEU A 21 11.10 1.74 -2.69
N GLU A 22 11.92 2.72 -3.09
CA GLU A 22 12.58 2.71 -4.41
C GLU A 22 13.70 1.68 -4.43
N ALA A 23 14.55 1.65 -3.40
CA ALA A 23 15.59 0.63 -3.28
C ALA A 23 15.01 -0.78 -3.19
N ALA A 24 13.88 -0.94 -2.49
CA ALA A 24 13.15 -2.20 -2.44
C ALA A 24 12.61 -2.61 -3.82
N TYR A 25 12.12 -1.66 -4.63
CA TYR A 25 11.71 -1.90 -6.02
C TYR A 25 12.90 -2.30 -6.90
N ASP A 26 13.99 -1.54 -6.86
CA ASP A 26 15.17 -1.76 -7.71
C ASP A 26 15.79 -3.14 -7.50
N ALA A 27 15.73 -3.66 -6.27
CA ALA A 27 16.25 -4.96 -5.88
C ALA A 27 15.35 -6.16 -6.26
N LEU A 28 14.11 -5.94 -6.73
CA LEU A 28 13.27 -7.02 -7.25
C LEU A 28 13.85 -7.60 -8.56
N SER A 29 13.54 -8.86 -8.83
CA SER A 29 13.82 -9.45 -10.13
C SER A 29 12.96 -8.80 -11.22
N GLU A 30 13.47 -8.75 -12.45
CA GLU A 30 12.75 -8.15 -13.58
C GLU A 30 11.34 -8.76 -13.81
N PRO A 31 11.12 -10.08 -13.69
CA PRO A 31 9.76 -10.64 -13.77
C PRO A 31 8.83 -10.11 -12.67
N MET A 32 9.34 -9.94 -11.45
CA MET A 32 8.53 -9.43 -10.33
C MET A 32 8.20 -7.95 -10.51
N LYS A 33 9.16 -7.15 -11.01
CA LYS A 33 8.91 -5.75 -11.40
C LYS A 33 7.82 -5.68 -12.46
N ALA A 34 7.95 -6.43 -13.55
CA ALA A 34 6.98 -6.44 -14.64
C ALA A 34 5.56 -6.83 -14.17
N MET A 35 5.46 -7.83 -13.29
CA MET A 35 4.19 -8.20 -12.66
C MET A 35 3.63 -7.05 -11.83
N CYS A 36 4.40 -6.51 -10.87
CA CYS A 36 3.93 -5.47 -9.96
C CYS A 36 3.55 -4.15 -10.68
N GLU A 37 4.22 -3.81 -11.77
CA GLU A 37 3.90 -2.62 -12.59
C GLU A 37 2.54 -2.68 -13.29
N SER A 38 1.91 -3.86 -13.34
CA SER A 38 0.61 -4.08 -13.98
C SER A 38 -0.57 -4.19 -13.01
N LEU A 39 -0.30 -4.05 -11.70
CA LEU A 39 -1.24 -4.35 -10.63
C LEU A 39 -1.62 -3.10 -9.84
N THR A 40 -2.86 -3.10 -9.34
CA THR A 40 -3.35 -2.14 -8.35
C THR A 40 -3.70 -2.85 -7.05
N ALA A 41 -3.78 -2.09 -5.96
CA ALA A 41 -4.17 -2.61 -4.67
C ALA A 41 -5.15 -1.67 -3.97
N LEU A 42 -6.09 -2.28 -3.26
CA LEU A 42 -6.99 -1.63 -2.32
C LEU A 42 -6.23 -1.30 -1.04
N HIS A 43 -6.24 -0.04 -0.67
CA HIS A 43 -5.73 0.49 0.59
C HIS A 43 -6.93 0.86 1.47
N ASP A 44 -6.83 0.53 2.76
CA ASP A 44 -7.86 0.77 3.77
C ASP A 44 -7.22 1.47 4.98
N ALA A 45 -7.58 2.74 5.19
CA ALA A 45 -7.10 3.56 6.28
C ALA A 45 -7.98 3.52 7.55
N ASP A 46 -9.14 2.86 7.49
CA ASP A 46 -10.12 2.80 8.60
C ASP A 46 -9.51 2.35 9.95
N PRO A 47 -8.58 1.36 10.01
CA PRO A 47 -7.98 0.95 11.28
C PRO A 47 -7.14 2.03 12.00
N HIS A 48 -6.84 3.15 11.35
CA HIS A 48 -5.94 4.20 11.86
C HIS A 48 -6.68 5.46 12.35
N GLY A 49 -7.98 5.36 12.63
CA GLY A 49 -8.71 6.39 13.38
C GLY A 49 -9.30 7.53 12.55
N SER A 50 -9.66 7.27 11.29
CA SER A 50 -10.57 8.17 10.59
C SER A 50 -11.98 7.99 11.15
N GLU A 51 -12.40 8.88 12.05
CA GLU A 51 -13.75 8.90 12.64
C GLU A 51 -14.84 8.67 11.58
N GLY A 52 -15.38 7.46 11.52
CA GLY A 52 -16.61 7.14 10.77
C GLY A 52 -16.53 7.16 9.25
N HIS A 53 -15.34 7.32 8.65
CA HIS A 53 -15.16 7.30 7.20
C HIS A 53 -14.34 6.08 6.78
N ASN A 54 -14.97 5.18 6.03
CA ASN A 54 -14.32 4.08 5.34
C ASN A 54 -13.44 4.65 4.21
N ILE A 55 -12.26 5.17 4.57
CA ILE A 55 -11.33 5.79 3.63
C ILE A 55 -10.55 4.67 2.93
N MET A 56 -11.18 4.15 1.88
CA MET A 56 -10.56 3.21 0.96
C MET A 56 -10.14 3.92 -0.32
N ALA A 57 -9.05 3.45 -0.92
CA ALA A 57 -8.60 3.90 -2.23
C ALA A 57 -7.89 2.77 -2.97
N VAL A 58 -8.01 2.76 -4.30
CA VAL A 58 -7.20 1.89 -5.15
C VAL A 58 -5.98 2.67 -5.65
N HIS A 59 -4.80 2.10 -5.44
CA HIS A 59 -3.52 2.68 -5.83
C HIS A 59 -2.68 1.67 -6.61
N PRO A 60 -1.76 2.12 -7.48
CA PRO A 60 -0.86 1.21 -8.17
C PRO A 60 0.08 0.54 -7.16
N VAL A 61 0.37 -0.76 -7.35
CA VAL A 61 1.37 -1.48 -6.54
C VAL A 61 2.77 -0.90 -6.76
N VAL A 62 3.05 -0.39 -7.96
CA VAL A 62 4.25 0.38 -8.28
C VAL A 62 3.86 1.79 -8.68
N ARG A 63 4.22 2.77 -7.86
CA ARG A 63 4.04 4.19 -8.18
C ARG A 63 5.29 4.80 -8.77
N VAL A 64 5.10 5.88 -9.53
CA VAL A 64 6.19 6.75 -10.01
C VAL A 64 6.27 7.99 -9.13
N HIS A 65 7.47 8.36 -8.70
CA HIS A 65 7.71 9.59 -7.98
C HIS A 65 7.52 10.78 -8.94
N PRO A 66 6.67 11.78 -8.61
CA PRO A 66 6.26 12.84 -9.54
C PRO A 66 7.41 13.73 -10.02
N ILE A 67 8.43 13.96 -9.18
CA ILE A 67 9.60 14.78 -9.53
C ILE A 67 10.75 13.94 -10.13
N THR A 68 11.17 12.86 -9.48
CA THR A 68 12.37 12.10 -9.90
C THR A 68 12.10 11.07 -11.00
N GLY A 69 10.83 10.70 -11.24
CA GLY A 69 10.47 9.63 -12.18
C GLY A 69 10.84 8.22 -11.73
N ARG A 70 11.42 8.06 -10.52
CA ARG A 70 11.78 6.75 -9.98
C ARG A 70 10.55 5.95 -9.57
N LYS A 71 10.68 4.63 -9.60
CA LYS A 71 9.61 3.69 -9.25
C LYS A 71 9.78 3.22 -7.81
N ALA A 72 8.67 3.09 -7.09
CA ALA A 72 8.64 2.63 -5.71
C ALA A 72 7.52 1.62 -5.49
N LEU A 73 7.79 0.59 -4.67
CA LEU A 73 6.77 -0.36 -4.22
C LEU A 73 5.82 0.35 -3.24
N TYR A 74 4.58 0.57 -3.64
CA TYR A 74 3.59 1.30 -2.87
C TYR A 74 2.66 0.36 -2.10
N VAL A 75 3.26 -0.49 -1.27
CA VAL A 75 2.55 -1.45 -0.41
C VAL A 75 2.88 -1.19 1.06
N SER A 76 1.92 -1.47 1.93
CA SER A 76 2.09 -1.37 3.38
C SER A 76 1.26 -2.43 4.08
N GLU A 77 1.86 -3.12 5.05
CA GLU A 77 1.14 -4.06 5.93
C GLU A 77 -0.03 -3.36 6.66
N HIS A 78 0.15 -2.09 7.00
CA HIS A 78 -0.83 -1.31 7.75
C HIS A 78 -2.02 -0.85 6.90
N PHE A 79 -1.91 -0.76 5.57
CA PHE A 79 -2.96 -0.16 4.74
C PHE A 79 -3.41 -1.05 3.59
N THR A 80 -2.48 -1.74 2.92
CA THR A 80 -2.80 -2.52 1.73
C THR A 80 -3.53 -3.81 2.12
N ARG A 81 -4.66 -4.11 1.47
CA ARG A 81 -5.54 -5.25 1.82
C ARG A 81 -5.70 -6.27 0.72
N ARG A 82 -5.73 -5.83 -0.54
CA ARG A 82 -6.11 -6.68 -1.66
C ARG A 82 -5.49 -6.18 -2.96
N ILE A 83 -4.78 -7.03 -3.69
CA ILE A 83 -4.30 -6.74 -5.04
C ILE A 83 -5.43 -7.00 -6.03
N VAL A 84 -5.96 -5.96 -6.66
CA VAL A 84 -7.28 -5.96 -7.30
C VAL A 84 -7.42 -7.03 -8.39
N GLU A 85 -6.39 -7.24 -9.20
CA GLU A 85 -6.43 -8.08 -10.39
C GLU A 85 -6.11 -9.56 -10.14
N LEU A 86 -5.64 -9.93 -8.95
CA LEU A 86 -5.30 -11.31 -8.59
C LEU A 86 -6.40 -11.97 -7.78
N THR A 87 -6.55 -13.30 -7.80
CA THR A 87 -7.47 -14.02 -6.90
C THR A 87 -7.14 -13.76 -5.42
N HIS A 88 -8.07 -14.07 -4.52
CA HIS A 88 -7.85 -13.88 -3.08
C HIS A 88 -6.56 -14.56 -2.60
N GLU A 89 -6.36 -15.81 -3.02
CA GLU A 89 -5.20 -16.63 -2.65
C GLU A 89 -3.90 -16.08 -3.24
N GLU A 90 -3.89 -15.75 -4.53
CA GLU A 90 -2.72 -15.16 -5.21
C GLU A 90 -2.36 -13.80 -4.61
N SER A 91 -3.36 -12.95 -4.39
CA SER A 91 -3.18 -11.64 -3.76
C SER A 91 -2.59 -11.78 -2.38
N LYS A 92 -3.07 -12.73 -1.56
CA LYS A 92 -2.52 -12.95 -0.23
C LYS A 92 -1.05 -13.34 -0.31
N VAL A 93 -0.69 -14.32 -1.13
CA VAL A 93 0.69 -14.80 -1.26
C VAL A 93 1.62 -13.69 -1.73
N LEU A 94 1.24 -12.96 -2.78
CA LEU A 94 2.06 -11.89 -3.33
C LEU A 94 2.17 -10.71 -2.36
N LEU A 95 1.06 -10.27 -1.75
CA LEU A 95 1.07 -9.16 -0.81
C LEU A 95 1.90 -9.48 0.44
N ASP A 96 1.75 -10.68 1.01
CA ASP A 96 2.55 -11.13 2.15
C ASP A 96 4.05 -11.20 1.81
N PHE A 97 4.39 -11.55 0.57
CA PHE A 97 5.77 -11.48 0.08
C PHE A 97 6.26 -10.03 0.01
N LEU A 98 5.52 -9.15 -0.67
CA LEU A 98 5.93 -7.76 -0.88
C LEU A 98 6.03 -6.97 0.43
N CYS A 99 5.09 -7.16 1.36
CA CYS A 99 5.12 -6.53 2.68
C CYS A 99 6.36 -6.96 3.48
N ARG A 100 6.70 -8.25 3.50
CA ARG A 100 7.94 -8.73 4.13
C ARG A 100 9.19 -8.26 3.39
N TRP A 101 9.12 -8.16 2.06
CA TRP A 101 10.25 -7.72 1.23
C TRP A 101 10.66 -6.29 1.54
N VAL A 102 9.70 -5.35 1.59
CA VAL A 102 10.00 -3.94 1.86
C VAL A 102 10.51 -3.76 3.28
N GLN A 103 10.15 -4.60 4.24
CA GLN A 103 10.61 -4.50 5.64
C GLN A 103 12.04 -5.03 5.88
N ARG A 104 12.74 -5.51 4.85
CA ARG A 104 14.10 -6.05 5.04
C ARG A 104 15.07 -4.97 5.51
N PRO A 105 15.92 -5.24 6.52
CA PRO A 105 16.85 -4.24 7.07
C PRO A 105 17.79 -3.58 6.06
N VAL A 106 18.10 -4.24 4.94
CA VAL A 106 18.94 -3.68 3.86
C VAL A 106 18.33 -2.43 3.20
N PHE A 107 17.02 -2.23 3.31
CA PHE A 107 16.32 -1.06 2.78
C PHE A 107 16.00 -0.01 3.86
N THR A 108 16.37 -0.27 5.11
CA THR A 108 15.86 0.47 6.26
C THR A 108 16.96 1.23 6.98
N VAL A 109 16.68 2.48 7.31
CA VAL A 109 17.46 3.25 8.28
C VAL A 109 16.70 3.30 9.60
N ARG A 110 17.41 3.07 10.70
CA ARG A 110 16.90 3.26 12.07
C ARG A 110 17.54 4.52 12.64
N TYR A 111 16.72 5.41 13.18
CA TYR A 111 17.20 6.61 13.87
C TYR A 111 16.80 6.58 15.33
N ARG A 112 17.80 6.74 16.19
CA ARG A 112 17.62 6.98 17.62
C ARG A 112 17.48 8.46 17.86
N TRP A 113 16.35 8.85 18.44
CA TRP A 113 16.01 10.25 18.63
C TRP A 113 16.85 10.90 19.72
N THR A 114 17.12 12.20 19.54
CA THR A 114 17.49 13.12 20.61
C THR A 114 16.49 14.28 20.62
N GLN A 115 16.32 14.88 21.79
CA GLN A 115 15.39 15.99 21.97
C GLN A 115 15.73 17.14 21.02
N ASN A 116 14.71 17.77 20.47
CA ASN A 116 14.77 18.87 19.49
C ASN A 116 15.29 18.46 18.09
N THR A 117 15.42 17.17 17.81
CA THR A 117 15.72 16.71 16.44
C THR A 117 14.52 16.95 15.53
N VAL A 118 14.81 17.39 14.30
CA VAL A 118 13.86 17.45 13.19
C VAL A 118 14.22 16.38 12.18
N ALA A 119 13.24 15.56 11.79
CA ALA A 119 13.34 14.72 10.61
C ALA A 119 12.34 15.18 9.56
N PHE A 120 12.75 15.15 8.30
CA PHE A 120 11.86 15.33 7.16
C PHE A 120 12.10 14.17 6.20
N TRP A 121 11.02 13.64 5.61
CA TRP A 121 11.12 12.53 4.67
C TRP A 121 10.03 12.61 3.62
N ASP A 122 10.30 11.95 2.49
CA ASP A 122 9.37 11.85 1.39
C ASP A 122 8.37 10.69 1.58
N ASN A 123 7.12 11.01 1.88
CA ASN A 123 6.03 10.03 1.99
C ASN A 123 5.69 9.34 0.66
N ALA A 124 6.11 9.88 -0.50
CA ALA A 124 5.84 9.24 -1.77
C ALA A 124 6.62 7.93 -1.93
N THR A 125 7.78 7.81 -1.29
CA THR A 125 8.74 6.72 -1.52
C THR A 125 9.26 6.06 -0.25
N THR A 126 8.71 6.45 0.90
CA THR A 126 9.18 5.96 2.20
C THR A 126 8.03 5.38 3.01
N SER A 127 8.22 4.17 3.53
CA SER A 127 7.40 3.63 4.63
C SER A 127 8.13 3.88 5.96
N HIS A 128 7.40 4.03 7.06
CA HIS A 128 8.01 4.24 8.38
C HIS A 128 7.26 3.52 9.48
N TYR A 129 8.00 3.17 10.53
CA TYR A 129 7.50 2.46 11.69
C TYR A 129 8.16 3.02 12.97
N VAL A 130 7.37 3.17 14.02
CA VAL A 130 7.86 3.54 15.35
C VAL A 130 8.07 2.27 16.14
N LEU A 131 9.26 2.08 16.69
CA LEU A 131 9.53 0.98 17.62
C LEU A 131 8.82 1.26 18.93
N ASN A 132 7.89 0.37 19.31
CA ASN A 132 7.12 0.47 20.55
C ASN A 132 7.85 -0.22 21.71
N ASP A 133 9.13 0.14 21.91
CA ASP A 133 10.08 -0.45 22.86
C ASP A 133 10.44 0.52 24.01
N PHE A 134 9.50 1.37 24.40
CA PHE A 134 9.67 2.42 25.41
C PHE A 134 8.41 2.56 26.27
N ASP A 135 8.58 3.02 27.51
CA ASP A 135 7.53 3.25 28.50
C ASP A 135 7.43 4.72 28.97
N GLN A 136 8.40 5.55 28.59
CA GLN A 136 8.46 6.98 28.90
C GLN A 136 7.67 7.83 27.90
N ASP A 137 7.45 9.10 28.25
CA ASP A 137 6.78 10.05 27.37
C ASP A 137 7.53 10.25 26.05
N ARG A 138 6.80 10.15 24.94
CA ARG A 138 7.28 10.45 23.58
C ARG A 138 6.35 11.46 22.92
N LEU A 139 6.71 12.73 23.00
CA LEU A 139 5.94 13.83 22.44
C LEU A 139 6.53 14.28 21.10
N ILE A 140 5.75 14.14 20.02
CA ILE A 140 6.13 14.59 18.68
C ILE A 140 5.17 15.65 18.17
N GLN A 141 5.69 16.55 17.35
CA GLN A 141 4.87 17.40 16.49
C GLN A 141 5.15 17.06 15.05
N ARG A 142 4.10 16.77 14.27
CA ARG A 142 4.22 16.41 12.87
C ARG A 142 3.39 17.33 11.99
N VAL A 143 4.02 17.86 10.96
CA VAL A 143 3.36 18.55 9.86
C VAL A 143 3.49 17.67 8.62
N THR A 144 2.40 17.50 7.89
CA THR A 144 2.40 16.78 6.61
C THR A 144 1.98 17.73 5.51
N VAL A 145 2.79 17.82 4.47
CA VAL A 145 2.50 18.58 3.27
C VAL A 145 1.67 17.71 2.34
N GLN A 146 0.55 18.26 1.85
CA GLN A 146 -0.31 17.59 0.88
C GLN A 146 0.51 17.11 -0.32
N GLY A 147 0.25 15.88 -0.76
CA GLY A 147 0.90 15.27 -1.91
C GLY A 147 -0.04 15.13 -3.09
N ASP A 148 0.52 14.71 -4.22
CA ASP A 148 -0.20 14.42 -5.45
C ASP A 148 -0.82 13.01 -5.43
N LEU A 149 -1.73 12.76 -6.38
CA LEU A 149 -2.27 11.43 -6.63
C LEU A 149 -1.17 10.47 -7.13
N PRO A 150 -1.02 9.26 -6.56
CA PRO A 150 -0.04 8.29 -7.02
C PRO A 150 -0.27 7.91 -8.48
N GLN A 151 0.76 8.09 -9.33
CA GLN A 151 0.72 7.71 -10.74
C GLN A 151 1.33 6.33 -10.97
N PRO A 152 0.76 5.50 -11.85
CA PRO A 152 1.29 4.17 -12.13
C PRO A 152 2.53 4.21 -13.02
N ALA A 153 3.35 3.15 -12.98
CA ALA A 153 4.52 2.98 -13.84
C ALA A 153 4.18 2.72 -15.32
N ARG A 154 2.95 2.30 -15.60
CA ARG A 154 2.39 2.01 -16.92
C ARG A 154 0.91 2.44 -16.93
N PRO A 155 0.27 2.64 -18.10
CA PRO A 155 -1.17 2.82 -18.15
C PRO A 155 -1.90 1.67 -17.43
N LEU A 156 -2.84 2.01 -16.54
CA LEU A 156 -3.70 1.08 -15.80
C LEU A 156 -5.18 1.48 -15.98
N PRO A 157 -6.13 0.54 -15.85
CA PRO A 157 -5.94 -0.89 -15.57
C PRO A 157 -5.44 -1.69 -16.78
N GLN A 158 -4.56 -2.67 -16.57
CA GLN A 158 -4.14 -3.63 -17.60
C GLN A 158 -4.96 -4.92 -17.59
N TYR A 159 -5.47 -5.30 -16.42
CA TYR A 159 -6.28 -6.49 -16.21
C TYR A 159 -7.58 -6.14 -15.48
N LYS A 160 -8.57 -7.01 -15.58
CA LYS A 160 -9.84 -6.86 -14.85
C LYS A 160 -9.64 -7.26 -13.38
N PRO A 161 -10.39 -6.66 -12.44
CA PRO A 161 -10.43 -7.12 -11.06
C PRO A 161 -10.80 -8.62 -10.96
N SER A 162 -10.19 -9.37 -10.05
CA SER A 162 -10.41 -10.83 -9.94
C SER A 162 -11.72 -11.22 -9.24
N ILE A 163 -12.62 -10.29 -8.97
CA ILE A 163 -13.93 -10.58 -8.37
C ILE A 163 -14.87 -11.35 -9.34
N TYR A 164 -14.37 -11.70 -10.52
CA TYR A 164 -15.00 -12.55 -11.55
C TYR A 164 -14.19 -13.85 -11.70
N GLN A 165 -14.87 -14.99 -11.81
CA GLN A 165 -14.25 -16.21 -12.36
C GLN A 165 -14.72 -16.41 -13.79
N ARG A 166 -13.82 -16.93 -14.63
CA ARG A 166 -14.22 -17.59 -15.88
C ARG A 166 -14.78 -18.96 -15.48
N LEU A 167 -16.10 -19.11 -15.48
CA LEU A 167 -16.70 -20.43 -15.30
C LEU A 167 -16.35 -21.29 -16.51
N GLY A 168 -15.47 -22.25 -16.29
CA GLY A 168 -15.16 -23.29 -17.25
C GLY A 168 -16.36 -24.22 -17.42
N SER A 169 -17.30 -23.86 -18.28
CA SER A 169 -18.22 -24.80 -18.92
C SER A 169 -18.50 -24.29 -20.32
N PHE A 170 -17.75 -24.86 -21.28
CA PHE A 170 -18.07 -24.85 -22.70
C PHE A 170 -18.48 -23.50 -23.31
N GLY A 171 -17.50 -22.63 -23.58
CA GLY A 171 -17.57 -21.74 -24.73
C GLY A 171 -18.45 -20.48 -24.65
N SER A 172 -18.93 -20.06 -23.49
CA SER A 172 -19.46 -18.69 -23.34
C SER A 172 -18.36 -17.73 -22.86
N ASP A 173 -18.23 -16.58 -23.52
CA ASP A 173 -17.42 -15.44 -23.06
C ASP A 173 -18.13 -14.67 -21.93
N GLU A 174 -18.83 -15.40 -21.05
CA GLU A 174 -19.60 -14.84 -19.95
C GLU A 174 -18.81 -14.90 -18.65
N TRP A 175 -18.80 -13.75 -17.95
CA TRP A 175 -18.12 -13.55 -16.68
C TRP A 175 -19.17 -13.44 -15.59
N GLU A 176 -19.25 -14.43 -14.69
CA GLU A 176 -20.13 -14.35 -13.54
C GLU A 176 -19.38 -13.90 -12.27
N ARG A 177 -20.11 -13.19 -11.40
CA ARG A 177 -19.60 -12.80 -10.08
C ARG A 177 -19.34 -14.06 -9.27
N ASN A 178 -18.10 -14.21 -8.84
CA ASN A 178 -17.71 -15.38 -8.10
C ASN A 178 -17.84 -15.11 -6.60
N TYR A 179 -18.95 -15.52 -5.99
CA TYR A 179 -19.19 -15.35 -4.55
C TYR A 179 -18.44 -16.37 -3.67
N CYS A 180 -17.60 -17.23 -4.26
CA CYS A 180 -17.14 -18.45 -3.59
C CYS A 180 -15.82 -18.34 -2.80
N ALA A 181 -15.29 -17.16 -2.54
CA ALA A 181 -14.14 -16.98 -1.64
C ALA A 181 -14.24 -15.67 -0.85
N ASP A 182 -15.34 -15.48 -0.12
CA ASP A 182 -15.77 -14.19 0.45
C ASP A 182 -14.99 -13.78 1.72
N GLY A 183 -13.66 -13.70 1.59
CA GLY A 183 -12.79 -13.05 2.56
C GLY A 183 -13.22 -11.60 2.77
N ARG A 184 -13.00 -11.05 3.97
CA ARG A 184 -13.37 -9.67 4.33
C ARG A 184 -12.94 -8.65 3.26
N HIS A 185 -11.72 -8.81 2.73
CA HIS A 185 -11.13 -7.86 1.77
C HIS A 185 -11.73 -7.95 0.36
N ASP A 186 -12.26 -9.11 -0.05
CA ASP A 186 -12.96 -9.25 -1.33
C ASP A 186 -14.33 -8.55 -1.27
N ARG A 187 -15.03 -8.63 -0.13
CA ARG A 187 -16.26 -7.84 0.13
C ARG A 187 -15.99 -6.34 0.12
N GLN A 188 -14.92 -5.90 0.78
CA GLN A 188 -14.50 -4.48 0.79
C GLN A 188 -14.19 -3.99 -0.62
N LEU A 189 -13.42 -4.77 -1.41
CA LEU A 189 -13.11 -4.44 -2.80
C LEU A 189 -14.38 -4.37 -3.66
N ALA A 190 -15.27 -5.36 -3.55
CA ALA A 190 -16.50 -5.39 -4.31
C ALA A 190 -17.44 -4.22 -3.95
N GLN A 191 -17.47 -3.80 -2.69
CA GLN A 191 -18.19 -2.61 -2.26
C GLN A 191 -17.57 -1.33 -2.84
N TYR A 192 -16.25 -1.16 -2.68
CA TYR A 192 -15.53 -0.01 -3.19
C TYR A 192 -15.77 0.22 -4.68
N LEU A 193 -15.62 -0.84 -5.49
CA LEU A 193 -15.82 -0.79 -6.95
C LEU A 193 -17.26 -0.46 -7.36
N ARG A 194 -18.26 -0.82 -6.55
CA ARG A 194 -19.66 -0.43 -6.81
C ARG A 194 -19.91 1.05 -6.54
N GLU A 195 -19.29 1.61 -5.51
CA GLU A 195 -19.49 2.99 -5.07
C GLU A 195 -18.77 4.00 -5.96
N HIS A 196 -17.60 3.65 -6.50
CA HIS A 196 -16.73 4.60 -7.20
C HIS A 196 -16.91 4.65 -8.72
N GLY A 197 -17.87 3.90 -9.28
CA GLY A 197 -18.23 4.03 -10.69
C GLY A 197 -17.15 3.58 -11.70
N ASP A 198 -16.00 3.08 -11.23
CA ASP A 198 -14.95 2.40 -12.02
C ASP A 198 -15.43 1.06 -12.61
N TYR A 199 -16.74 0.82 -12.58
CA TYR A 199 -17.42 -0.36 -13.06
C TYR A 199 -18.83 -0.03 -13.59
N GLN A 200 -19.04 -0.20 -14.89
CA GLN A 200 -20.39 -0.42 -15.44
C GLN A 200 -20.64 -1.93 -15.48
N MET A 201 -21.69 -2.40 -14.80
CA MET A 201 -22.19 -3.77 -14.98
C MET A 201 -22.54 -3.94 -16.46
N PRO A 202 -22.16 -5.06 -17.11
CA PRO A 202 -22.90 -5.51 -18.27
C PRO A 202 -24.36 -5.62 -17.82
N LYS A 203 -25.27 -4.94 -18.52
CA LYS A 203 -26.69 -5.12 -18.27
C LYS A 203 -27.02 -6.59 -18.51
N LEU A 204 -27.73 -7.18 -17.53
CA LEU A 204 -28.39 -8.49 -17.67
C LEU A 204 -29.28 -8.51 -18.91
#